data_AF-A0A9Q0T414-F1
#
_entry.id   AF-A0A9Q0T414-F1
#
_cell.length_a   1.000
_cell.length_b   1.000
_cell.length_c   1.000
_cell.angle_alpha   90.00
_cell.angle_beta   90.00
_cell.angle_gamma   90.00
#
_symmetry.space_group_name_H-M   'P 1'
#
loop_
_entity.id
_entity.type
_entity.pdbx_description
1 polymer ?
#
loop_
_entity_poly.entity_id
_entity_poly.type
_entity_poly.pdbx_seq_one_letter_code
_entity_poly.pdbx_strand_id
1 'polypeptide(L)'
;MAAEMALVKPISRFSSTSKFGNPRSFSYPKFTTIKMSATAQTTSSPKPKKKGNKGEIKETLLAPRFYTTDFDEMETLFNTEINKNLSQTEFEALLQEFKTDYNQTHFVRNKEFKEAADKMQGPLRQIFVEFLERSCTAEFSGFLLYKELGRRLKKTNPVVAEIFSLMSRDEARHAGFLNKGLSDFNLALDLGFLTKARKYTFFKPKFIFYATYLSEKIGYWRYITIYRHLRENPEYQCYPIFKYFENWCQDENRHGDFFSALMKAQPQFLNDWKAKLWSRFFCLSVYVTMYLNDCQRTAFYEGIGLNTKEFDMHVIIETNRTTARIFPAVLDVENPEFKRKLDRMVEINKKLLAVGESEDNSLVKNFKRIPLVAALVSEILAAYLMPPIESGSVDLAEFEPKLVY
;
A
#
# COMPACT_ATOMS: atom_id res chain seq x y z
N MET A 1 -45.75 10.58 -9.70
CA MET A 1 -47.22 10.56 -9.67
C MET A 1 -47.67 9.12 -9.84
N ALA A 2 -48.19 8.53 -8.75
CA ALA A 2 -48.91 7.25 -8.62
C ALA A 2 -48.19 5.95 -9.06
N ALA A 3 -48.32 4.81 -8.38
CA ALA A 3 -48.77 4.45 -7.05
C ALA A 3 -48.40 2.96 -6.83
N GLU A 4 -48.02 2.63 -5.59
CA GLU A 4 -48.22 1.38 -4.86
C GLU A 4 -48.54 0.06 -5.59
N MET A 5 -47.71 -0.96 -5.33
CA MET A 5 -48.21 -2.33 -5.14
C MET A 5 -47.61 -2.96 -3.89
N ALA A 6 -48.50 -3.55 -3.11
CA ALA A 6 -48.31 -3.96 -1.73
C ALA A 6 -47.68 -5.34 -1.54
N LEU A 7 -47.13 -5.48 -0.34
CA LEU A 7 -46.65 -6.66 0.40
C LEU A 7 -47.54 -7.90 0.32
N VAL A 8 -46.93 -9.09 0.16
CA VAL A 8 -47.26 -10.31 0.94
C VAL A 8 -46.00 -11.21 1.07
N LYS A 9 -45.66 -11.59 2.31
CA LYS A 9 -44.86 -12.77 2.71
C LYS A 9 -45.75 -13.63 3.66
N PRO A 10 -45.31 -14.77 4.23
CA PRO A 10 -44.93 -16.06 3.63
C PRO A 10 -45.75 -17.21 4.28
N ILE A 11 -45.75 -18.43 3.71
CA ILE A 11 -46.31 -19.63 4.39
C ILE A 11 -45.33 -20.81 4.40
N SER A 12 -45.45 -21.56 5.48
CA SER A 12 -44.61 -22.49 6.22
C SER A 12 -44.27 -23.86 5.62
N ARG A 13 -43.11 -24.37 6.08
CA ARG A 13 -42.76 -25.71 6.63
C ARG A 13 -43.61 -26.93 6.22
N PHE A 14 -42.92 -28.01 5.81
CA PHE A 14 -43.23 -29.37 6.26
C PHE A 14 -41.95 -30.21 6.44
N SER A 15 -41.89 -30.89 7.59
CA SER A 15 -40.99 -31.99 7.92
C SER A 15 -41.73 -33.32 7.74
N SER A 16 -41.07 -34.39 7.28
CA SER A 16 -41.22 -35.73 7.88
C SER A 16 -40.14 -36.69 7.39
N THR A 17 -39.90 -37.70 8.22
CA THR A 17 -38.75 -38.60 8.31
C THR A 17 -39.05 -40.03 7.83
N SER A 18 -37.96 -40.79 7.60
CA SER A 18 -37.80 -42.26 7.69
C SER A 18 -38.06 -43.07 6.40
N LYS A 19 -37.38 -44.18 6.09
CA LYS A 19 -36.23 -44.93 6.64
C LYS A 19 -35.87 -46.05 5.62
N PHE A 20 -34.70 -46.68 5.83
CA PHE A 20 -34.23 -48.02 5.41
C PHE A 20 -33.55 -48.26 4.06
N GLY A 21 -32.35 -48.88 4.15
CA GLY A 21 -31.75 -49.73 3.13
C GLY A 21 -30.23 -49.61 3.01
N ASN A 22 -29.47 -50.42 3.77
CA ASN A 22 -28.04 -50.69 3.54
C ASN A 22 -27.93 -52.08 2.89
N PRO A 23 -26.90 -52.41 2.08
CA PRO A 23 -25.69 -52.97 2.69
C PRO A 23 -24.33 -52.86 1.92
N ARG A 24 -23.24 -53.20 2.64
CA ARG A 24 -21.88 -53.67 2.24
C ARG A 24 -20.91 -52.64 1.65
N SER A 25 -19.92 -52.13 2.41
CA SER A 25 -18.66 -52.73 2.92
C SER A 25 -17.55 -52.93 1.87
N PHE A 26 -16.60 -52.01 1.83
CA PHE A 26 -15.17 -52.30 1.58
C PHE A 26 -14.32 -51.37 2.46
N SER A 27 -13.42 -52.00 3.22
CA SER A 27 -12.45 -51.42 4.16
C SER A 27 -11.08 -51.43 3.50
N TYR A 28 -10.26 -50.38 3.70
CA TYR A 28 -8.78 -50.41 3.83
C TYR A 28 -8.24 -48.97 4.09
N PRO A 29 -7.01 -48.79 4.63
CA PRO A 29 -6.81 -48.43 6.02
C PRO A 29 -6.46 -46.95 6.28
N LYS A 30 -6.66 -46.53 7.53
CA LYS A 30 -6.17 -45.25 8.07
C LYS A 30 -4.64 -45.29 8.16
N PHE A 31 -3.96 -44.49 7.35
CA PHE A 31 -2.58 -44.10 7.63
C PHE A 31 -2.57 -43.00 8.68
N THR A 32 -2.10 -43.37 9.86
CA THR A 32 -1.80 -42.49 10.99
C THR A 32 -0.50 -41.74 10.66
N THR A 33 -0.60 -40.50 10.19
CA THR A 33 0.61 -39.68 10.01
C THR A 33 1.07 -39.13 11.35
N ILE A 34 2.16 -39.73 11.81
CA ILE A 34 2.96 -39.37 12.98
C ILE A 34 3.35 -37.88 12.90
N LYS A 35 2.93 -37.09 13.90
CA LYS A 35 3.53 -35.78 14.18
C LYS A 35 4.93 -35.99 14.71
N MET A 36 5.95 -35.67 13.92
CA MET A 36 7.32 -35.56 14.43
C MET A 36 7.44 -34.29 15.27
N SER A 37 7.49 -34.49 16.58
CA SER A 37 7.83 -33.49 17.57
C SER A 37 9.35 -33.53 17.75
N ALA A 38 10.07 -32.55 17.21
CA ALA A 38 11.49 -32.36 17.52
C ALA A 38 11.59 -31.45 18.74
N THR A 39 11.69 -32.08 19.90
CA THR A 39 11.97 -31.43 21.18
C THR A 39 13.47 -31.15 21.26
N ALA A 40 13.88 -29.89 21.03
CA ALA A 40 15.17 -29.39 21.49
C ALA A 40 14.90 -28.49 22.70
N GLN A 41 15.11 -29.04 23.89
CA GLN A 41 15.15 -28.28 25.14
C GLN A 41 16.38 -27.38 25.12
N THR A 42 16.19 -26.07 25.08
CA THR A 42 17.17 -25.11 25.58
C THR A 42 16.61 -24.44 26.83
N THR A 43 17.25 -24.73 27.95
CA THR A 43 17.05 -24.06 29.23
C THR A 43 17.34 -22.57 29.07
N SER A 44 16.33 -21.72 29.21
CA SER A 44 16.52 -20.29 29.42
C SER A 44 15.68 -19.81 30.58
N SER A 45 16.36 -19.22 31.56
CA SER A 45 15.83 -18.66 32.79
C SER A 45 14.80 -17.55 32.51
N PRO A 46 13.77 -17.36 33.35
CA PRO A 46 12.72 -16.40 33.07
C PRO A 46 13.23 -14.97 33.31
N LYS A 47 13.47 -14.22 32.23
CA LYS A 47 13.61 -12.75 32.31
C LYS A 47 12.23 -12.11 32.55
N PRO A 48 12.11 -11.08 33.40
CA PRO A 48 10.83 -10.52 33.77
C PRO A 48 10.19 -9.79 32.58
N LYS A 49 8.94 -10.16 32.26
CA LYS A 49 8.09 -9.46 31.29
C LYS A 49 7.78 -8.07 31.84
N LYS A 50 8.47 -7.04 31.36
CA LYS A 50 7.95 -5.66 31.44
C LYS A 50 6.68 -5.61 30.59
N LYS A 51 5.52 -5.46 31.24
CA LYS A 51 4.27 -5.04 30.59
C LYS A 51 4.50 -3.63 30.05
N GLY A 52 4.97 -3.54 28.81
CA GLY A 52 4.82 -2.32 28.02
C GLY A 52 3.32 -2.12 27.80
N ASN A 53 2.81 -0.96 28.20
CA ASN A 53 1.45 -0.53 27.90
C ASN A 53 1.32 -0.48 26.37
N LYS A 54 0.80 -1.53 25.75
CA LYS A 54 0.50 -1.55 24.32
C LYS A 54 -0.71 -0.63 24.15
N GLY A 55 -0.45 0.63 23.81
CA GLY A 55 -1.48 1.48 23.24
C GLY A 55 -2.06 0.73 22.03
N GLU A 56 -3.34 0.43 22.09
CA GLU A 56 -4.07 -0.12 20.95
C GLU A 56 -3.89 0.85 19.78
N ILE A 57 -3.34 0.39 18.66
CA ILE A 57 -3.23 1.21 17.46
C ILE A 57 -4.66 1.57 17.06
N LYS A 58 -5.05 2.84 17.25
CA LYS A 58 -6.35 3.32 16.77
C LYS A 58 -6.39 3.06 15.26
N GLU A 59 -7.20 2.09 14.82
CA GLU A 59 -7.44 1.81 13.42
C GLU A 59 -8.13 3.02 12.78
N THR A 60 -7.34 3.92 12.21
CA THR A 60 -7.85 5.00 11.36
C THR A 60 -7.97 4.49 9.91
N LEU A 61 -8.72 5.21 9.07
CA LEU A 61 -8.77 4.92 7.63
C LEU A 61 -7.37 4.94 6.99
N LEU A 62 -6.43 5.66 7.61
CA LEU A 62 -5.07 5.97 7.12
C LEU A 62 -3.99 5.02 7.67
N ALA A 63 -4.37 4.01 8.48
CA ALA A 63 -3.43 3.05 9.03
C ALA A 63 -3.01 2.01 7.97
N PRO A 64 -1.73 1.58 7.93
CA PRO A 64 -1.28 0.52 7.02
C PRO A 64 -2.09 -0.77 7.21
N ARG A 65 -2.51 -1.39 6.11
CA ARG A 65 -3.29 -2.64 6.11
C ARG A 65 -2.53 -3.75 5.41
N PHE A 66 -2.90 -4.98 5.77
CA PHE A 66 -2.46 -6.16 5.05
C PHE A 66 -3.44 -6.49 3.94
N TYR A 67 -2.93 -6.77 2.74
CA TYR A 67 -3.76 -6.97 1.55
C TYR A 67 -3.73 -8.41 1.05
N THR A 68 -4.83 -8.81 0.41
CA THR A 68 -4.95 -10.08 -0.31
C THR A 68 -5.79 -9.88 -1.57
N THR A 69 -5.78 -10.86 -2.47
CA THR A 69 -6.39 -10.75 -3.79
C THR A 69 -7.09 -12.02 -4.24
N ASP A 70 -7.76 -11.91 -5.37
CA ASP A 70 -8.26 -13.03 -6.14
C ASP A 70 -7.10 -13.70 -6.89
N PHE A 71 -6.51 -14.73 -6.28
CA PHE A 71 -5.35 -15.42 -6.85
C PHE A 71 -5.69 -16.23 -8.11
N ASP A 72 -6.92 -16.72 -8.22
CA ASP A 72 -7.36 -17.48 -9.39
C ASP A 72 -7.53 -16.52 -10.60
N GLU A 73 -8.05 -15.31 -10.35
CA GLU A 73 -8.07 -14.24 -11.35
C GLU A 73 -6.64 -13.79 -11.73
N MET A 74 -5.71 -13.65 -10.77
CA MET A 74 -4.29 -13.37 -11.08
C MET A 74 -3.66 -14.47 -11.94
N GLU A 75 -3.89 -15.75 -11.61
CA GLU A 75 -3.40 -16.88 -12.42
C GLU A 75 -3.95 -16.80 -13.84
N THR A 76 -5.25 -16.48 -14.01
CA THR A 76 -5.85 -16.31 -15.34
C THR A 76 -5.22 -15.15 -16.12
N LEU A 77 -5.00 -14.00 -15.47
CA LEU A 77 -4.42 -12.80 -16.11
C LEU A 77 -2.99 -13.04 -16.60
N PHE A 78 -2.21 -13.89 -15.92
CA PHE A 78 -0.82 -14.19 -16.26
C PHE A 78 -0.62 -15.49 -17.02
N ASN A 79 -1.69 -16.24 -17.29
CA ASN A 79 -1.60 -17.47 -18.06
C ASN A 79 -1.18 -17.18 -19.50
N THR A 80 -0.05 -17.74 -19.93
CA THR A 80 0.56 -17.54 -21.25
C THR A 80 -0.24 -18.17 -22.40
N GLU A 81 -1.07 -19.17 -22.09
CA GLU A 81 -1.98 -19.79 -23.04
C GLU A 81 -3.23 -18.94 -23.27
N ILE A 82 -3.74 -18.28 -22.21
CA ILE A 82 -4.97 -17.48 -22.22
C ILE A 82 -4.70 -16.03 -22.65
N ASN A 83 -3.71 -15.37 -22.04
CA ASN A 83 -3.43 -13.95 -22.30
C ASN A 83 -2.31 -13.79 -23.33
N LYS A 84 -2.68 -13.36 -24.54
CA LYS A 84 -1.74 -13.12 -25.65
C LYS A 84 -1.06 -11.75 -25.63
N ASN A 85 -1.45 -10.86 -24.71
CA ASN A 85 -0.85 -9.54 -24.57
C ASN A 85 0.39 -9.54 -23.66
N LEU A 86 0.77 -10.69 -23.09
CA LEU A 86 1.97 -10.82 -22.28
C LEU A 86 3.22 -10.67 -23.17
N SER A 87 3.92 -9.55 -23.05
CA SER A 87 5.20 -9.32 -23.71
C SER A 87 6.30 -10.11 -22.98
N GLN A 88 6.53 -11.34 -23.43
CA GLN A 88 7.50 -12.22 -22.79
C GLN A 88 8.93 -11.63 -22.78
N THR A 89 9.32 -10.94 -23.86
CA THR A 89 10.64 -10.28 -23.96
C THR A 89 10.80 -9.14 -22.95
N GLU A 90 9.74 -8.33 -22.72
CA GLU A 90 9.78 -7.26 -21.71
C GLU A 90 9.91 -7.84 -20.30
N PHE A 91 9.14 -8.88 -19.97
CA PHE A 91 9.26 -9.56 -18.68
C PHE A 91 10.61 -10.25 -18.48
N GLU A 92 11.20 -10.84 -19.52
CA GLU A 92 12.53 -11.43 -19.43
C GLU A 92 13.62 -10.39 -19.18
N ALA A 93 13.53 -9.22 -19.83
CA ALA A 93 14.44 -8.11 -19.59
C ALA A 93 14.32 -7.60 -18.14
N LEU A 94 13.10 -7.38 -17.66
CA LEU A 94 12.84 -7.02 -16.28
C LEU A 94 13.37 -8.07 -15.31
N LEU A 95 13.18 -9.36 -15.60
CA LEU A 95 13.71 -10.42 -14.76
C LEU A 95 15.24 -10.35 -14.62
N GLN A 96 15.98 -10.04 -15.70
CA GLN A 96 17.43 -9.85 -15.60
C GLN A 96 17.80 -8.65 -14.74
N GLU A 97 17.05 -7.55 -14.84
CA GLU A 97 17.22 -6.37 -14.00
C GLU A 97 17.07 -6.73 -12.50
N PHE A 98 16.01 -7.47 -12.14
CA PHE A 98 15.79 -7.93 -10.76
C PHE A 98 16.85 -8.93 -10.27
N LYS A 99 17.34 -9.81 -11.15
CA LYS A 99 18.39 -10.80 -10.84
C LYS A 99 19.74 -10.15 -10.54
N THR A 100 20.03 -9.02 -11.18
CA THR A 100 21.31 -8.32 -11.01
C THR A 100 21.47 -7.79 -9.58
N ASP A 101 20.37 -7.46 -8.88
CA ASP A 101 20.35 -7.08 -7.46
C ASP A 101 21.41 -6.05 -7.08
N TYR A 102 21.39 -4.89 -7.75
CA TYR A 102 22.34 -3.80 -7.54
C TYR A 102 22.45 -3.35 -6.07
N ASN A 103 21.44 -3.61 -5.26
CA ASN A 103 21.35 -3.20 -3.86
C ASN A 103 21.69 -4.29 -2.84
N GLN A 104 22.24 -5.44 -3.27
CA GLN A 104 22.53 -6.58 -2.39
C GLN A 104 23.37 -6.20 -1.16
N THR A 105 24.37 -5.33 -1.32
CA THR A 105 25.31 -4.89 -0.26
C THR A 105 25.00 -3.52 0.31
N HIS A 106 23.93 -2.85 -0.14
CA HIS A 106 23.62 -1.47 0.23
C HIS A 106 23.12 -1.33 1.67
N PHE A 107 22.29 -2.27 2.14
CA PHE A 107 21.57 -2.17 3.41
C PHE A 107 22.40 -2.60 4.63
N VAL A 108 23.63 -2.09 4.71
CA VAL A 108 24.57 -2.33 5.81
C VAL A 108 24.58 -1.13 6.75
N ARG A 109 24.36 -1.39 8.04
CA ARG A 109 24.27 -0.36 9.08
C ARG A 109 25.64 -0.10 9.70
N ASN A 110 25.86 1.13 10.17
CA ASN A 110 27.06 1.55 10.89
C ASN A 110 26.71 2.06 12.31
N LYS A 111 27.71 2.52 13.06
CA LYS A 111 27.53 3.01 14.44
C LYS A 111 26.70 4.30 14.53
N GLU A 112 26.65 5.10 13.47
CA GLU A 112 25.93 6.38 13.44
C GLU A 112 24.43 6.21 13.73
N PHE A 113 23.86 5.06 13.36
CA PHE A 113 22.44 4.75 13.58
C PHE A 113 22.06 4.80 15.06
N LYS A 114 22.82 4.09 15.89
CA LYS A 114 22.55 4.02 17.32
C LYS A 114 22.80 5.36 18.01
N GLU A 115 23.90 6.03 17.63
CA GLU A 115 24.24 7.36 18.16
C GLU A 115 23.17 8.41 17.83
N ALA A 116 22.62 8.38 16.61
CA ALA A 116 21.53 9.28 16.22
C ALA A 116 20.25 9.00 17.00
N ALA A 117 19.88 7.73 17.17
CA ALA A 117 18.71 7.34 17.97
C ALA A 117 18.81 7.79 19.44
N ASP A 118 20.00 7.67 20.04
CA ASP A 118 20.23 8.06 21.45
C ASP A 118 20.16 9.59 21.65
N LYS A 119 20.47 10.38 20.61
CA LYS A 119 20.34 11.84 20.62
C LYS A 119 18.90 12.32 20.39
N MET A 120 18.06 11.50 19.76
CA MET A 120 16.70 11.87 19.42
C MET A 120 15.76 11.78 20.64
N GLN A 121 15.19 12.90 21.06
CA GLN A 121 14.34 13.01 22.25
C GLN A 121 13.01 13.70 21.97
N GLY A 122 12.10 13.65 22.95
CA GLY A 122 10.84 14.41 22.93
C GLY A 122 9.88 14.03 21.78
N PRO A 123 9.08 14.99 21.29
CA PRO A 123 8.09 14.76 20.24
C PRO A 123 8.67 14.17 18.94
N LEU A 124 9.86 14.62 18.53
CA LEU A 124 10.53 14.13 17.32
C LEU A 124 10.79 12.63 17.40
N ARG A 125 11.24 12.12 18.55
CA ARG A 125 11.46 10.69 18.77
C ARG A 125 10.18 9.89 18.57
N GLN A 126 9.05 10.37 19.10
CA GLN A 126 7.77 9.67 18.98
C GLN A 126 7.30 9.61 17.53
N ILE A 127 7.36 10.74 16.82
CA ILE A 127 6.98 10.86 15.42
C ILE A 127 7.86 9.96 14.54
N PHE A 128 9.17 9.95 14.78
CA PHE A 128 10.11 9.15 14.01
C PHE A 128 9.93 7.63 14.23
N VAL A 129 9.66 7.22 15.48
CA VAL A 129 9.30 5.82 15.78
C VAL A 129 8.00 5.43 15.07
N GLU A 130 6.98 6.28 15.09
CA GLU A 130 5.72 6.02 14.37
C GLU A 130 5.96 5.89 12.85
N PHE A 131 6.82 6.74 12.28
CA PHE A 131 7.24 6.63 10.89
C PHE A 131 7.86 5.25 10.61
N LEU A 132 8.86 4.83 11.39
CA LEU A 132 9.51 3.53 11.22
C LEU A 132 8.53 2.36 11.36
N GLU A 133 7.64 2.38 12.34
CA GLU A 133 6.65 1.32 12.55
C GLU A 133 5.67 1.20 11.37
N ARG A 134 5.17 2.33 10.88
CA ARG A 134 4.21 2.38 9.77
C ARG A 134 4.86 1.98 8.45
N SER A 135 6.04 2.51 8.15
CA SER A 135 6.78 2.12 6.94
C SER A 135 7.11 0.63 7.00
N CYS A 136 7.64 0.11 8.12
CA CYS A 136 7.97 -1.31 8.25
C CYS A 136 6.76 -2.21 8.02
N THR A 137 5.59 -1.81 8.53
CA THR A 137 4.34 -2.55 8.34
C THR A 137 3.88 -2.52 6.88
N ALA A 138 4.07 -1.40 6.17
CA ALA A 138 3.73 -1.27 4.76
C ALA A 138 4.60 -2.17 3.88
N GLU A 139 5.94 -2.11 3.99
CA GLU A 139 6.86 -2.96 3.21
C GLU A 139 6.61 -4.44 3.51
N PHE A 140 6.39 -4.75 4.80
CA PHE A 140 6.10 -6.12 5.20
C PHE A 140 4.77 -6.62 4.60
N SER A 141 3.78 -5.74 4.41
CA SER A 141 2.52 -6.06 3.73
C SER A 141 2.73 -6.45 2.27
N GLY A 142 3.50 -5.63 1.53
CA GLY A 142 3.88 -5.87 0.13
C GLY A 142 4.61 -7.21 -0.03
N PHE A 143 5.63 -7.44 0.79
CA PHE A 143 6.39 -8.70 0.83
C PHE A 143 5.49 -9.95 0.79
N LEU A 144 4.43 -9.99 1.59
CA LEU A 144 3.61 -11.20 1.73
C LEU A 144 2.73 -11.43 0.52
N LEU A 145 2.18 -10.35 -0.03
CA LEU A 145 1.37 -10.41 -1.23
C LEU A 145 2.24 -10.92 -2.40
N TYR A 146 3.43 -10.33 -2.58
CA TYR A 146 4.34 -10.70 -3.67
C TYR A 146 4.89 -12.10 -3.48
N LYS A 147 5.22 -12.51 -2.26
CA LYS A 147 5.66 -13.88 -1.96
C LYS A 147 4.59 -14.92 -2.31
N GLU A 148 3.33 -14.63 -2.01
CA GLU A 148 2.23 -15.55 -2.36
C GLU A 148 1.98 -15.58 -3.88
N LEU A 149 2.02 -14.42 -4.56
CA LEU A 149 1.94 -14.36 -6.03
C LEU A 149 3.08 -15.14 -6.71
N GLY A 150 4.32 -14.93 -6.27
CA GLY A 150 5.49 -15.66 -6.75
C GLY A 150 5.41 -17.17 -6.51
N ARG A 151 4.67 -17.62 -5.49
CA ARG A 151 4.41 -19.04 -5.25
C ARG A 151 3.33 -19.61 -6.16
N ARG A 152 2.22 -18.88 -6.32
CA ARG A 152 1.03 -19.29 -7.09
C ARG A 152 1.33 -19.37 -8.59
N LEU A 153 1.99 -18.35 -9.11
CA LEU A 153 2.21 -18.20 -10.55
C LEU A 153 3.29 -19.12 -11.13
N LYS A 154 4.03 -19.88 -10.30
CA LYS A 154 5.18 -20.70 -10.76
C LYS A 154 4.88 -21.64 -11.92
N LYS A 155 3.66 -22.21 -11.95
CA LYS A 155 3.25 -23.13 -13.01
C LYS A 155 2.66 -22.42 -14.21
N THR A 156 2.06 -21.25 -13.98
CA THR A 156 1.26 -20.51 -14.96
C THR A 156 2.12 -19.55 -15.77
N ASN A 157 3.05 -18.86 -15.12
CA ASN A 157 4.04 -17.98 -15.73
C ASN A 157 5.30 -17.94 -14.85
N PRO A 158 6.28 -18.83 -15.11
CA PRO A 158 7.50 -18.94 -14.31
C PRO A 158 8.30 -17.64 -14.23
N VAL A 159 8.33 -16.84 -15.30
CA VAL A 159 9.08 -15.58 -15.36
C VAL A 159 8.46 -14.54 -14.44
N VAL A 160 7.16 -14.28 -14.58
CA VAL A 160 6.43 -13.35 -13.71
C VAL A 160 6.48 -13.81 -12.25
N ALA A 161 6.38 -15.12 -12.00
CA ALA A 161 6.51 -15.69 -10.67
C ALA A 161 7.89 -15.46 -10.03
N GLU A 162 8.95 -15.55 -10.84
CA GLU A 162 10.32 -15.27 -10.39
C GLU A 162 10.50 -13.78 -10.08
N ILE A 163 9.97 -12.88 -10.92
CA ILE A 163 10.00 -11.43 -10.64
C ILE A 163 9.30 -11.11 -9.32
N PHE A 164 8.07 -11.62 -9.09
CA PHE A 164 7.38 -11.44 -7.80
C PHE A 164 8.18 -12.00 -6.61
N SER A 165 8.90 -13.09 -6.81
CA SER A 165 9.76 -13.66 -5.76
C SER A 165 10.95 -12.74 -5.44
N LEU A 166 11.58 -12.13 -6.45
CA LEU A 166 12.68 -11.17 -6.29
C LEU A 166 12.19 -9.84 -5.72
N MET A 167 11.04 -9.34 -6.15
CA MET A 167 10.39 -8.18 -5.54
C MET A 167 10.07 -8.44 -4.07
N SER A 168 9.59 -9.63 -3.71
CA SER A 168 9.39 -10.01 -2.30
C SER A 168 10.70 -10.05 -1.49
N ARG A 169 11.85 -10.34 -2.11
CA ARG A 169 13.16 -10.27 -1.45
C ARG A 169 13.48 -8.82 -1.10
N ASP A 170 13.24 -7.89 -2.02
CA ASP A 170 13.52 -6.46 -1.83
C ASP A 170 12.65 -5.90 -0.70
N GLU A 171 11.34 -6.17 -0.72
CA GLU A 171 10.40 -5.77 0.34
C GLU A 171 10.74 -6.36 1.72
N ALA A 172 11.19 -7.61 1.76
CA ALA A 172 11.65 -8.23 3.01
C ALA A 172 12.92 -7.55 3.54
N ARG A 173 13.82 -7.12 2.65
CA ARG A 173 15.05 -6.39 2.98
C ARG A 173 14.71 -5.02 3.55
N HIS A 174 13.82 -4.31 2.90
CA HIS A 174 13.26 -3.01 3.29
C HIS A 174 12.59 -3.05 4.66
N ALA A 175 11.61 -3.95 4.85
CA ALA A 175 10.94 -4.17 6.12
C ALA A 175 11.94 -4.54 7.23
N GLY A 176 12.90 -5.42 6.92
CA GLY A 176 13.96 -5.83 7.83
C GLY A 176 14.90 -4.69 8.23
N PHE A 177 15.22 -3.79 7.31
CA PHE A 177 16.07 -2.63 7.56
C PHE A 177 15.36 -1.61 8.48
N LEU A 178 14.07 -1.35 8.24
CA LEU A 178 13.25 -0.50 9.10
C LEU A 178 13.07 -1.09 10.50
N ASN A 179 12.80 -2.40 10.60
CA ASN A 179 12.65 -3.07 11.89
C ASN A 179 13.97 -3.06 12.71
N LYS A 180 15.11 -3.18 12.03
CA LYS A 180 16.43 -2.98 12.64
C LYS A 180 16.60 -1.54 13.15
N GLY A 181 16.07 -0.54 12.44
CA GLY A 181 16.04 0.85 12.89
C GLY A 181 15.25 1.03 14.20
N LEU A 182 14.07 0.39 14.31
CA LEU A 182 13.29 0.39 15.57
C LEU A 182 14.09 -0.15 16.76
N SER A 183 14.99 -1.11 16.52
CA SER A 183 15.82 -1.70 17.59
C SER A 183 16.75 -0.69 18.23
N ASP A 184 17.16 0.37 17.53
CA ASP A 184 17.97 1.44 18.13
C ASP A 184 17.19 2.21 19.20
N PHE A 185 15.87 2.29 19.04
CA PHE A 185 14.94 2.89 19.98
C PHE A 185 14.44 1.91 21.04
N ASN A 186 15.05 0.71 21.11
CA ASN A 186 14.66 -0.41 21.96
C ASN A 186 13.25 -0.94 21.68
N LEU A 187 12.82 -0.87 20.41
CA LEU A 187 11.55 -1.37 19.91
C LEU A 187 11.80 -2.43 18.83
N ALA A 188 10.84 -3.34 18.65
CA ALA A 188 10.91 -4.30 17.54
C ALA A 188 9.49 -4.75 17.19
N LEU A 189 9.21 -4.84 15.90
CA LEU A 189 8.01 -5.48 15.40
C LEU A 189 8.25 -6.98 15.26
N ASP A 190 7.34 -7.77 15.83
CA ASP A 190 7.30 -9.21 15.61
C ASP A 190 6.57 -9.49 14.28
N LEU A 191 7.34 -9.47 13.18
CA LEU A 191 6.83 -9.70 11.83
C LEU A 191 6.21 -11.11 11.69
N GLY A 192 6.71 -12.10 12.44
CA GLY A 192 6.15 -13.45 12.47
C GLY A 192 4.78 -13.50 13.13
N PHE A 193 4.59 -12.78 14.22
CA PHE A 193 3.28 -12.59 14.85
C PHE A 193 2.32 -11.79 13.97
N LEU A 194 2.78 -10.69 13.36
CA LEU A 194 1.98 -9.89 12.41
C LEU A 194 1.46 -10.76 11.25
N THR A 195 2.18 -11.81 10.89
CA THR A 195 1.73 -12.78 9.88
C THR A 195 0.49 -13.59 10.29
N LYS A 196 0.37 -13.91 11.57
CA LYS A 196 -0.70 -14.78 12.09
C LYS A 196 -1.89 -14.01 12.61
N ALA A 197 -1.67 -12.83 13.19
CA ALA A 197 -2.68 -12.07 13.91
C ALA A 197 -3.44 -11.03 13.05
N ARG A 198 -2.96 -10.76 11.83
CA ARG A 198 -3.51 -9.70 10.98
C ARG A 198 -4.87 -10.03 10.37
N LYS A 199 -5.65 -8.97 10.13
CA LYS A 199 -6.80 -9.00 9.24
C LYS A 199 -6.35 -8.62 7.83
N TYR A 200 -6.70 -9.44 6.86
CA TYR A 200 -6.47 -9.12 5.45
C TYR A 200 -7.64 -8.31 4.89
N THR A 201 -7.30 -7.30 4.11
CA THR A 201 -8.24 -6.52 3.31
C THR A 201 -8.16 -7.03 1.88
N PHE A 202 -9.29 -7.47 1.33
CA PHE A 202 -9.36 -7.98 -0.03
C PHE A 202 -9.42 -6.83 -1.04
N PHE A 203 -8.60 -6.93 -2.09
CA PHE A 203 -8.69 -6.09 -3.29
C PHE A 203 -8.76 -6.97 -4.54
N LYS A 204 -9.58 -6.54 -5.51
CA LYS A 204 -9.57 -7.19 -6.82
C LYS A 204 -8.24 -6.94 -7.55
N PRO A 205 -7.74 -7.89 -8.38
CA PRO A 205 -6.49 -7.75 -9.13
C PRO A 205 -6.33 -6.42 -9.86
N LYS A 206 -7.38 -5.98 -10.59
CA LYS A 206 -7.40 -4.67 -11.26
C LYS A 206 -6.99 -3.52 -10.33
N PHE A 207 -7.53 -3.51 -9.11
CA PHE A 207 -7.27 -2.45 -8.14
C PHE A 207 -5.89 -2.55 -7.50
N ILE A 208 -5.35 -3.76 -7.36
CA ILE A 208 -3.97 -3.95 -6.92
C ILE A 208 -3.00 -3.34 -7.93
N PHE A 209 -3.22 -3.53 -9.23
CA PHE A 209 -2.32 -2.95 -10.22
C PHE A 209 -2.28 -1.43 -10.17
N TYR A 210 -3.43 -0.74 -10.11
CA TYR A 210 -3.42 0.72 -9.96
C TYR A 210 -2.84 1.16 -8.62
N ALA A 211 -3.28 0.55 -7.52
CA ALA A 211 -2.90 0.98 -6.18
C ALA A 211 -1.42 0.75 -5.91
N THR A 212 -0.89 -0.41 -6.28
CA THR A 212 0.53 -0.73 -6.11
C THR A 212 1.38 0.13 -7.04
N TYR A 213 1.06 0.23 -8.33
CA TYR A 213 1.82 1.11 -9.23
C TYR A 213 1.91 2.55 -8.69
N LEU A 214 0.81 3.09 -8.18
CA LEU A 214 0.80 4.40 -7.54
C LEU A 214 1.59 4.44 -6.22
N SER A 215 1.55 3.38 -5.40
CA SER A 215 2.34 3.33 -4.16
C SER A 215 3.83 3.34 -4.44
N GLU A 216 4.28 2.58 -5.44
CA GLU A 216 5.68 2.57 -5.89
C GLU A 216 6.12 3.97 -6.33
N LYS A 217 5.35 4.60 -7.23
CA LYS A 217 5.72 5.91 -7.79
C LYS A 217 5.63 7.04 -6.75
N ILE A 218 4.63 7.02 -5.86
CA ILE A 218 4.56 8.05 -4.81
C ILE A 218 5.63 7.83 -3.73
N GLY A 219 5.93 6.59 -3.38
CA GLY A 219 7.01 6.24 -2.45
C GLY A 219 8.35 6.73 -2.95
N TYR A 220 8.66 6.46 -4.23
CA TYR A 220 9.84 6.98 -4.93
C TYR A 220 9.97 8.50 -4.75
N TRP A 221 8.96 9.26 -5.17
CA TRP A 221 9.03 10.73 -5.16
C TRP A 221 9.15 11.30 -3.75
N ARG A 222 8.47 10.71 -2.76
CA ARG A 222 8.59 11.13 -1.36
C ARG A 222 10.02 10.96 -0.86
N TYR A 223 10.57 9.76 -1.02
CA TYR A 223 11.86 9.42 -0.45
C TYR A 223 13.02 10.08 -1.17
N ILE A 224 12.97 10.21 -2.51
CA ILE A 224 14.01 10.91 -3.25
C ILE A 224 14.02 12.42 -2.95
N THR A 225 12.85 13.04 -2.78
CA THR A 225 12.77 14.46 -2.40
C THR A 225 13.31 14.69 -1.00
N ILE A 226 12.97 13.83 -0.02
CA ILE A 226 13.55 13.89 1.33
C ILE A 226 15.07 13.70 1.28
N TYR A 227 15.56 12.71 0.53
CA TYR A 227 16.99 12.46 0.39
C TYR A 227 17.75 13.66 -0.17
N ARG A 228 17.27 14.23 -1.28
CA ARG A 228 17.91 15.38 -1.93
C ARG A 228 17.93 16.60 -1.01
N HIS A 229 16.82 16.89 -0.35
CA HIS A 229 16.72 17.96 0.64
C HIS A 229 17.72 17.79 1.79
N LEU A 230 17.78 16.61 2.40
CA LEU A 230 18.68 16.33 3.53
C LEU A 230 20.16 16.26 3.13
N ARG A 231 20.45 15.94 1.86
CA ARG A 231 21.79 16.00 1.32
C ARG A 231 22.28 17.45 1.17
N GLU A 232 21.39 18.35 0.78
CA GLU A 232 21.68 19.80 0.66
C GLU A 232 21.67 20.51 2.01
N ASN A 233 20.89 20.00 2.99
CA ASN A 233 20.73 20.57 4.32
C ASN A 233 21.03 19.53 5.42
N PRO A 234 22.31 19.12 5.59
CA PRO A 234 22.70 18.02 6.48
C PRO A 234 22.41 18.28 7.95
N GLU A 235 22.20 19.54 8.37
CA GLU A 235 21.82 19.92 9.73
C GLU A 235 20.44 19.39 10.15
N TYR A 236 19.55 19.13 9.19
CA TYR A 236 18.22 18.56 9.45
C TYR A 236 18.22 17.03 9.46
N GLN A 237 19.36 16.38 9.20
CA GLN A 237 19.44 14.93 9.12
C GLN A 237 19.43 14.31 10.53
N CYS A 238 18.23 13.98 11.00
CA CYS A 238 18.01 13.47 12.36
C CYS A 238 18.35 11.98 12.54
N TYR A 239 18.46 11.20 11.45
CA TYR A 239 18.77 9.77 11.50
C TYR A 239 19.39 9.27 10.18
N PRO A 240 20.36 8.32 10.18
CA PRO A 240 21.08 7.94 8.95
C PRO A 240 20.24 7.23 7.87
N ILE A 241 19.02 6.76 8.18
CA ILE A 241 18.19 6.00 7.23
C ILE A 241 17.99 6.73 5.91
N PHE A 242 17.87 8.06 5.95
CA PHE A 242 17.61 8.88 4.77
C PHE A 242 18.74 8.80 3.74
N LYS A 243 19.99 8.55 4.17
CA LYS A 243 21.14 8.34 3.27
C LYS A 243 20.97 7.12 2.36
N TYR A 244 20.09 6.19 2.74
CA TYR A 244 19.89 4.94 2.01
C TYR A 244 18.76 5.03 0.98
N PHE A 245 17.98 6.13 1.00
CA PHE A 245 16.78 6.28 0.18
C PHE A 245 17.07 6.37 -1.32
N GLU A 246 18.22 6.90 -1.76
CA GLU A 246 18.54 6.97 -3.19
C GLU A 246 18.51 5.60 -3.86
N ASN A 247 19.25 4.64 -3.30
CA ASN A 247 19.30 3.27 -3.81
C ASN A 247 18.01 2.49 -3.52
N TRP A 248 17.38 2.72 -2.37
CA TRP A 248 16.05 2.16 -2.08
C TRP A 248 15.05 2.56 -3.17
N CYS A 249 14.99 3.84 -3.52
CA CYS A 249 14.11 4.35 -4.58
C CYS A 249 14.38 3.68 -5.93
N GLN A 250 15.58 3.17 -6.19
CA GLN A 250 15.84 2.40 -7.41
C GLN A 250 15.13 1.03 -7.38
N ASP A 251 14.99 0.40 -6.21
CA ASP A 251 14.15 -0.81 -6.06
C ASP A 251 12.69 -0.46 -6.41
N GLU A 252 12.12 0.56 -5.76
CA GLU A 252 10.74 1.03 -6.02
C GLU A 252 10.52 1.41 -7.49
N ASN A 253 11.52 2.02 -8.14
CA ASN A 253 11.39 2.37 -9.54
C ASN A 253 11.28 1.11 -10.41
N ARG A 254 12.14 0.10 -10.19
CA ARG A 254 12.07 -1.20 -10.88
C ARG A 254 10.76 -1.94 -10.60
N HIS A 255 10.26 -1.86 -9.37
CA HIS A 255 8.95 -2.42 -9.00
C HIS A 255 7.84 -1.73 -9.80
N GLY A 256 7.85 -0.40 -9.84
CA GLY A 256 6.92 0.39 -10.66
C GLY A 256 7.00 0.08 -12.16
N ASP A 257 8.19 -0.18 -12.70
CA ASP A 257 8.39 -0.54 -14.11
C ASP A 257 7.85 -1.94 -14.41
N PHE A 258 8.00 -2.88 -13.47
CA PHE A 258 7.33 -4.17 -13.55
C PHE A 258 5.80 -4.03 -13.52
N PHE A 259 5.23 -3.25 -12.59
CA PHE A 259 3.78 -3.02 -12.56
C PHE A 259 3.25 -2.29 -13.79
N SER A 260 4.06 -1.42 -14.41
CA SER A 260 3.77 -0.82 -15.71
C SER A 260 3.61 -1.91 -16.78
N ALA A 261 4.57 -2.84 -16.91
CA ALA A 261 4.49 -3.96 -17.84
C ALA A 261 3.28 -4.88 -17.54
N LEU A 262 2.97 -5.13 -16.26
CA LEU A 262 1.77 -5.88 -15.88
C LEU A 262 0.48 -5.21 -16.37
N MET A 263 0.37 -3.88 -16.26
CA MET A 263 -0.79 -3.15 -16.76
C MET A 263 -0.86 -3.12 -18.29
N LYS A 264 0.28 -2.95 -18.98
CA LYS A 264 0.34 -3.01 -20.45
C LYS A 264 -0.12 -4.37 -20.99
N ALA A 265 0.24 -5.46 -20.30
CA ALA A 265 -0.23 -6.80 -20.63
C ALA A 265 -1.74 -7.02 -20.38
N GLN A 266 -2.45 -6.02 -19.83
CA GLN A 266 -3.87 -6.06 -19.53
C GLN A 266 -4.56 -4.81 -20.11
N PRO A 267 -4.74 -4.73 -21.44
CA PRO A 267 -5.24 -3.52 -22.11
C PRO A 267 -6.58 -3.01 -21.57
N GLN A 268 -7.43 -3.88 -21.02
CA GLN A 268 -8.69 -3.53 -20.35
C GLN A 268 -8.51 -2.64 -19.10
N PHE A 269 -7.28 -2.46 -18.62
CA PHE A 269 -6.93 -1.55 -17.54
C PHE A 269 -6.40 -0.20 -18.04
N LEU A 270 -6.15 -0.04 -19.34
CA LEU A 270 -5.58 1.18 -19.90
C LEU A 270 -6.41 1.79 -21.05
N ASN A 271 -7.21 1.00 -21.78
CA ASN A 271 -7.73 1.43 -23.08
C ASN A 271 -9.20 1.89 -23.10
N ASP A 272 -9.95 1.74 -22.00
CA ASP A 272 -11.39 2.08 -21.98
C ASP A 272 -11.72 3.32 -21.13
N TRP A 273 -12.92 3.87 -21.33
CA TRP A 273 -13.40 5.02 -20.55
C TRP A 273 -13.48 4.70 -19.05
N LYS A 274 -13.67 3.43 -18.67
CA LYS A 274 -13.64 3.00 -17.28
C LYS A 274 -12.23 3.11 -16.71
N ALA A 275 -11.20 2.75 -17.48
CA ALA A 275 -9.80 2.89 -17.10
C ALA A 275 -9.46 4.34 -16.81
N LYS A 276 -9.95 5.29 -17.62
CA LYS A 276 -9.82 6.74 -17.35
C LYS A 276 -10.45 7.15 -16.02
N LEU A 277 -11.62 6.60 -15.68
CA LEU A 277 -12.26 6.88 -14.40
C LEU A 277 -11.51 6.27 -13.22
N TRP A 278 -11.02 5.03 -13.37
CA TRP A 278 -10.27 4.32 -12.34
C TRP A 278 -8.91 4.95 -12.09
N SER A 279 -8.13 5.27 -13.13
CA SER A 279 -6.83 5.91 -12.98
C SER A 279 -6.94 7.21 -12.18
N ARG A 280 -7.87 8.09 -12.56
CA ARG A 280 -8.17 9.34 -11.85
C ARG A 280 -8.64 9.10 -10.42
N PHE A 281 -9.44 8.07 -10.20
CA PHE A 281 -9.95 7.73 -8.87
C PHE A 281 -8.81 7.32 -7.94
N PHE A 282 -7.91 6.47 -8.41
CA PHE A 282 -6.76 6.03 -7.62
C PHE A 282 -5.76 7.17 -7.39
N CYS A 283 -5.45 7.98 -8.42
CA CYS A 283 -4.65 9.20 -8.26
C CYS A 283 -5.23 10.10 -7.17
N LEU A 284 -6.53 10.44 -7.26
CA LEU A 284 -7.16 11.34 -6.30
C LEU A 284 -7.15 10.74 -4.89
N SER A 285 -7.49 9.46 -4.77
CA SER A 285 -7.54 8.76 -3.50
C SER A 285 -6.18 8.79 -2.80
N VAL A 286 -5.11 8.50 -3.53
CA VAL A 286 -3.74 8.52 -2.99
C VAL A 286 -3.32 9.94 -2.63
N TYR A 287 -3.54 10.93 -3.50
CA TYR A 287 -3.13 12.32 -3.25
C TYR A 287 -3.86 12.95 -2.06
N VAL A 288 -5.19 12.77 -1.97
CA VAL A 288 -5.99 13.26 -0.84
C VAL A 288 -5.56 12.56 0.45
N THR A 289 -5.39 11.23 0.41
CA THR A 289 -4.94 10.46 1.58
C THR A 289 -3.60 10.96 2.08
N MET A 290 -2.62 11.13 1.18
CA MET A 290 -1.30 11.64 1.54
C MET A 290 -1.38 13.05 2.12
N TYR A 291 -1.97 14.01 1.39
CA TYR A 291 -2.02 15.42 1.77
C TYR A 291 -2.72 15.64 3.12
N LEU A 292 -3.83 14.94 3.37
CA LEU A 292 -4.54 15.03 4.65
C LEU A 292 -3.75 14.41 5.80
N ASN A 293 -3.08 13.29 5.55
CA ASN A 293 -2.33 12.55 6.57
C ASN A 293 -1.06 13.30 7.00
N ASP A 294 -0.43 13.96 6.04
CA ASP A 294 0.83 14.67 6.24
C ASP A 294 0.59 16.05 6.85
N CYS A 295 -0.49 16.74 6.47
CA CYS A 295 -0.97 17.95 7.15
C CYS A 295 -1.40 17.71 8.62
N GLN A 296 -1.67 16.45 9.02
CA GLN A 296 -1.86 16.10 10.43
C GLN A 296 -0.55 15.84 11.18
N ARG A 297 0.55 15.65 10.45
CA ARG A 297 1.89 15.32 10.98
C ARG A 297 2.95 16.33 10.53
N THR A 298 2.57 17.59 10.39
CA THR A 298 3.46 18.67 9.92
C THR A 298 4.77 18.74 10.70
N ALA A 299 4.74 18.47 12.00
CA ALA A 299 5.92 18.45 12.87
C ALA A 299 7.03 17.48 12.42
N PHE A 300 6.72 16.40 11.70
CA PHE A 300 7.74 15.52 11.11
C PHE A 300 8.56 16.27 10.06
N TYR A 301 7.86 16.88 9.10
CA TYR A 301 8.46 17.57 7.96
C TYR A 301 9.18 18.84 8.40
N GLU A 302 8.57 19.62 9.28
CA GLU A 302 9.21 20.81 9.88
C GLU A 302 10.48 20.41 10.65
N GLY A 303 10.45 19.28 11.36
CA GLY A 303 11.61 18.75 12.07
C GLY A 303 12.79 18.36 11.18
N ILE A 304 12.54 18.12 9.89
CA ILE A 304 13.58 17.88 8.87
C ILE A 304 13.74 19.07 7.91
N GLY A 305 13.25 20.26 8.28
CA GLY A 305 13.44 21.50 7.52
C GLY A 305 12.58 21.64 6.26
N LEU A 306 11.48 20.89 6.15
CA LEU A 306 10.56 20.92 5.02
C LEU A 306 9.25 21.62 5.37
N ASN A 307 8.70 22.39 4.42
CA ASN A 307 7.30 22.79 4.44
C ASN A 307 6.42 21.62 3.94
N THR A 308 5.53 21.12 4.79
CA THR A 308 4.69 19.95 4.46
C THR A 308 3.87 20.13 3.19
N LYS A 309 3.23 21.29 3.00
CA LYS A 309 2.33 21.50 1.86
C LYS A 309 3.09 21.65 0.54
N GLU A 310 4.25 22.30 0.58
CA GLU A 310 5.13 22.43 -0.59
C GLU A 310 5.71 21.07 -0.97
N PHE A 311 6.18 20.31 0.03
CA PHE A 311 6.63 18.93 -0.16
C PHE A 311 5.54 18.05 -0.77
N ASP A 312 4.34 18.04 -0.20
CA ASP A 312 3.26 17.19 -0.68
C ASP A 312 2.82 17.56 -2.10
N MET A 313 2.72 18.86 -2.41
CA MET A 313 2.35 19.30 -3.75
C MET A 313 3.42 18.93 -4.77
N HIS A 314 4.71 19.06 -4.44
CA HIS A 314 5.79 18.61 -5.31
C HIS A 314 5.69 17.10 -5.58
N VAL A 315 5.51 16.29 -4.54
CA VAL A 315 5.33 14.83 -4.68
C VAL A 315 4.11 14.48 -5.54
N ILE A 316 2.98 15.17 -5.32
CA ILE A 316 1.75 14.96 -6.10
C ILE A 316 1.99 15.25 -7.58
N ILE A 317 2.61 16.40 -7.90
CA ILE A 317 2.87 16.82 -9.28
C ILE A 317 3.77 15.80 -9.99
N GLU A 318 4.89 15.44 -9.38
CA GLU A 318 5.86 14.52 -9.98
C GLU A 318 5.31 13.10 -10.12
N THR A 319 4.53 12.64 -9.13
CA THR A 319 3.82 11.36 -9.22
C THR A 319 2.79 11.39 -10.35
N ASN A 320 2.01 12.47 -10.47
CA ASN A 320 0.98 12.61 -11.50
C ASN A 320 1.62 12.61 -12.90
N ARG A 321 2.71 13.36 -13.11
CA ARG A 321 3.50 13.36 -14.36
C ARG A 321 4.03 11.96 -14.70
N THR A 322 4.55 11.24 -13.70
CA THR A 322 5.06 9.87 -13.90
C THR A 322 3.93 8.93 -14.30
N THR A 323 2.78 9.01 -13.62
CA THR A 323 1.63 8.12 -13.88
C THR A 323 0.96 8.41 -15.23
N ALA A 324 1.02 9.64 -15.72
CA ALA A 324 0.52 10.03 -17.05
C ALA A 324 1.23 9.29 -18.19
N ARG A 325 2.42 8.72 -17.95
CA ARG A 325 3.12 7.90 -18.93
C ARG A 325 2.47 6.54 -19.17
N ILE A 326 1.50 6.14 -18.35
CA ILE A 326 0.82 4.84 -18.47
C ILE A 326 -0.70 5.01 -18.40
N PHE A 327 -1.19 5.78 -17.42
CA PHE A 327 -2.61 5.96 -17.23
C PHE A 327 -3.24 6.74 -18.39
N PRO A 328 -4.44 6.34 -18.85
CA PRO A 328 -5.10 6.99 -19.99
C PRO A 328 -5.63 8.39 -19.67
N ALA A 329 -5.76 8.71 -18.39
CA ALA A 329 -6.13 10.04 -17.92
C ALA A 329 -5.62 10.24 -16.48
N VAL A 330 -5.17 11.45 -16.19
CA VAL A 330 -4.75 11.86 -14.85
C VAL A 330 -5.47 13.15 -14.43
N LEU A 331 -5.30 13.55 -13.17
CA LEU A 331 -5.87 14.79 -12.65
C LEU A 331 -5.03 15.99 -13.13
N ASP A 332 -5.68 17.13 -13.32
CA ASP A 332 -4.99 18.42 -13.52
C ASP A 332 -4.53 18.98 -12.16
N VAL A 333 -3.46 18.39 -11.62
CA VAL A 333 -2.95 18.70 -10.27
C VAL A 333 -2.14 20.00 -10.20
N GLU A 334 -1.66 20.48 -11.35
CA GLU A 334 -0.92 21.75 -11.46
C GLU A 334 -1.87 22.96 -11.48
N ASN A 335 -3.15 22.74 -11.77
CA ASN A 335 -4.19 23.75 -11.62
C ASN A 335 -4.25 24.26 -10.17
N PRO A 336 -4.12 25.58 -9.94
CA PRO A 336 -4.19 26.14 -8.59
C PRO A 336 -5.48 25.79 -7.83
N GLU A 337 -6.60 25.54 -8.55
CA GLU A 337 -7.84 25.08 -7.94
C GLU A 337 -7.70 23.71 -7.27
N PHE A 338 -6.88 22.80 -7.80
CA PHE A 338 -6.67 21.49 -7.20
C PHE A 338 -6.10 21.62 -5.78
N LYS A 339 -5.02 22.41 -5.64
CA LYS A 339 -4.44 22.71 -4.32
C LYS A 339 -5.42 23.42 -3.39
N ARG A 340 -6.20 24.39 -3.89
CA ARG A 340 -7.22 25.09 -3.09
C ARG A 340 -8.26 24.11 -2.54
N LYS A 341 -8.69 23.11 -3.32
CA LYS A 341 -9.60 22.05 -2.87
C LYS A 341 -8.96 21.18 -1.80
N LEU A 342 -7.72 20.73 -2.00
CA LEU A 342 -6.98 19.98 -0.97
C LEU A 342 -6.85 20.77 0.34
N ASP A 343 -6.53 22.06 0.28
CA ASP A 343 -6.46 22.94 1.44
C ASP A 343 -7.82 23.06 2.17
N ARG A 344 -8.93 23.15 1.44
CA ARG A 344 -10.28 23.09 2.05
C ARG A 344 -10.56 21.74 2.70
N MET A 345 -10.18 20.64 2.07
CA MET A 345 -10.32 19.30 2.66
C MET A 345 -9.55 19.20 3.98
N VAL A 346 -8.36 19.78 4.08
CA VAL A 346 -7.59 19.85 5.33
C VAL A 346 -8.38 20.55 6.43
N GLU A 347 -8.95 21.72 6.15
CA GLU A 347 -9.74 22.47 7.13
C GLU A 347 -11.02 21.74 7.56
N ILE A 348 -11.69 21.07 6.63
CA ILE A 348 -12.86 20.24 6.94
C ILE A 348 -12.45 19.03 7.79
N ASN A 349 -11.35 18.37 7.45
CA ASN A 349 -10.84 17.21 8.17
C ASN A 349 -10.40 17.56 9.59
N LYS A 350 -9.77 18.73 9.81
CA LYS A 350 -9.48 19.26 11.16
C LYS A 350 -10.75 19.41 12.00
N LYS A 351 -11.82 19.98 11.42
CA LYS A 351 -13.12 20.09 12.11
C LYS A 351 -13.73 18.73 12.41
N LEU A 352 -13.61 17.77 11.50
CA LEU A 352 -14.08 16.38 11.71
C LEU A 352 -13.37 15.71 12.90
N LEU A 353 -12.05 15.88 12.99
CA LEU A 353 -11.26 15.36 14.11
C LEU A 353 -11.65 16.03 15.43
N ALA A 354 -11.78 17.36 15.45
CA ALA A 354 -12.18 18.10 16.65
C ALA A 354 -13.55 17.68 17.18
N VAL A 355 -14.52 17.39 16.29
CA VAL A 355 -15.82 16.81 16.70
C VAL A 355 -15.67 15.37 17.22
N GLY A 356 -14.74 14.59 16.68
CA GLY A 356 -14.44 13.25 17.18
C GLY A 356 -13.89 13.26 18.61
N GLU A 357 -13.05 14.26 18.90
CA GLU A 357 -12.36 14.47 20.18
C GLU A 357 -13.20 15.22 21.23
N SER A 358 -14.34 15.79 20.87
CA SER A 358 -15.20 16.50 21.82
C SER A 358 -15.80 15.58 22.88
N GLU A 359 -16.25 16.13 24.01
CA GLU A 359 -16.96 15.37 25.07
C GLU A 359 -18.46 15.21 24.77
N ASP A 360 -18.91 15.54 23.56
CA ASP A 360 -20.30 15.39 23.17
C ASP A 360 -20.73 13.91 23.15
N ASN A 361 -22.02 13.65 23.40
CA ASN A 361 -22.57 12.31 23.23
C ASN A 361 -22.53 11.88 21.75
N SER A 362 -22.62 10.56 21.50
CA SER A 362 -22.48 9.98 20.16
C SER A 362 -23.50 10.52 19.14
N LEU A 363 -24.73 10.79 19.56
CA LEU A 363 -25.78 11.35 18.69
C LEU A 363 -25.42 12.77 18.24
N VAL A 364 -25.04 13.63 19.17
CA VAL A 364 -24.63 15.01 18.88
C VAL A 364 -23.37 15.03 17.99
N LYS A 365 -22.39 14.17 18.27
CA LYS A 365 -21.22 13.99 17.38
C LYS A 365 -21.64 13.62 15.96
N ASN A 366 -22.56 12.67 15.80
CA ASN A 366 -23.03 12.27 14.48
C ASN A 366 -23.71 13.43 13.73
N PHE A 367 -24.60 14.18 14.40
CA PHE A 367 -25.23 15.37 13.80
C PHE A 367 -24.23 16.45 13.39
N LYS A 368 -23.19 16.70 14.21
CA LYS A 368 -22.11 17.63 13.87
C LYS A 368 -21.23 17.12 12.73
N ARG A 369 -21.03 15.80 12.61
CA ARG A 369 -20.18 15.19 11.58
C ARG A 369 -20.85 15.15 10.20
N ILE A 370 -22.17 14.91 10.11
CA ILE A 370 -22.89 14.81 8.83
C ILE A 370 -22.57 15.97 7.86
N PRO A 371 -22.74 17.26 8.23
CA PRO A 371 -22.47 18.36 7.31
C PRO A 371 -20.99 18.45 6.92
N LEU A 372 -20.07 18.12 7.83
CA LEU A 372 -18.64 18.11 7.56
C LEU A 372 -18.23 16.97 6.61
N VAL A 373 -18.78 15.77 6.79
CA VAL A 373 -18.58 14.64 5.87
C VAL A 373 -19.16 14.98 4.50
N ALA A 374 -20.36 15.56 4.43
CA ALA A 374 -20.96 16.00 3.17
C ALA A 374 -20.09 17.06 2.46
N ALA A 375 -19.53 18.02 3.20
CA ALA A 375 -18.60 19.02 2.65
C ALA A 375 -17.30 18.36 2.14
N LEU A 376 -16.73 17.41 2.88
CA LEU A 376 -15.53 16.69 2.46
C LEU A 376 -15.78 15.89 1.18
N VAL A 377 -16.88 15.13 1.13
CA VAL A 377 -17.30 14.38 -0.06
C VAL A 377 -17.54 15.34 -1.24
N SER A 378 -18.15 16.49 -1.01
CA SER A 378 -18.36 17.50 -2.04
C SER A 378 -17.04 18.03 -2.61
N GLU A 379 -16.03 18.31 -1.78
CA GLU A 379 -14.72 18.75 -2.28
C GLU A 379 -14.00 17.62 -3.03
N ILE A 380 -14.09 16.37 -2.57
CA ILE A 380 -13.50 15.21 -3.26
C ILE A 380 -14.16 15.02 -4.64
N LEU A 381 -15.49 15.07 -4.70
CA LEU A 381 -16.22 14.99 -5.96
C LEU A 381 -15.88 16.17 -6.88
N ALA A 382 -15.79 17.39 -6.34
CA ALA A 382 -15.42 18.56 -7.11
C ALA A 382 -13.99 18.45 -7.67
N ALA A 383 -13.03 17.90 -6.92
CA ALA A 383 -11.68 17.64 -7.40
C ALA A 383 -11.67 16.52 -8.46
N TYR A 384 -12.43 15.46 -8.24
CA TYR A 384 -12.56 14.36 -9.20
C TYR A 384 -13.15 14.83 -10.53
N LEU A 385 -14.16 15.70 -10.50
CA LEU A 385 -14.87 16.20 -11.69
C LEU A 385 -14.15 17.34 -12.42
N MET A 386 -12.99 17.81 -11.95
CA MET A 386 -12.15 18.74 -12.71
C MET A 386 -11.81 18.15 -14.10
N PRO A 387 -11.65 18.98 -15.15
CA PRO A 387 -11.23 18.51 -16.46
C PRO A 387 -9.94 17.68 -16.35
N PRO A 388 -9.94 16.42 -16.82
CA PRO A 388 -8.75 15.58 -16.75
C PRO A 388 -7.73 15.97 -17.81
N ILE A 389 -6.48 15.53 -17.59
CA ILE A 389 -5.45 15.54 -18.62
C ILE A 389 -5.43 14.16 -19.27
N GLU A 390 -5.80 14.10 -20.54
CA GLU A 390 -5.69 12.91 -21.38
C GLU A 390 -4.22 12.56 -21.56
N SER A 391 -3.89 11.28 -21.36
CA SER A 391 -2.52 10.79 -21.31
C SER A 391 -2.47 9.30 -21.66
N GLY A 392 -1.32 8.65 -21.58
CA GLY A 392 -1.20 7.23 -21.91
C GLY A 392 0.21 6.81 -22.28
N SER A 393 0.41 5.50 -22.38
CA SER A 393 1.68 4.93 -22.81
C SER A 393 1.97 5.21 -24.26
N VAL A 394 3.16 5.76 -24.54
CA VAL A 394 3.70 5.94 -25.89
C VAL A 394 3.74 4.62 -26.67
N ASP A 395 3.90 3.50 -25.99
CA ASP A 395 3.97 2.16 -26.60
C ASP A 395 2.59 1.61 -27.00
N LEU A 396 1.51 2.22 -26.50
CA LEU A 396 0.12 1.78 -26.71
C LEU A 396 -0.71 2.80 -27.51
N ALA A 397 -0.17 3.98 -27.79
CA ALA A 397 -0.95 5.07 -28.37
C ALA A 397 -0.96 5.01 -29.92
N GLU A 398 -2.16 5.03 -30.51
CA GLU A 398 -2.37 5.38 -31.93
C GLU A 398 -2.29 6.91 -32.18
N PHE A 399 -2.08 7.70 -31.13
CA PHE A 399 -2.00 9.16 -31.15
C PHE A 399 -0.77 9.61 -30.36
N GLU A 400 0.01 10.57 -30.87
CA GLU A 400 1.16 11.13 -30.16
C GLU A 400 0.72 11.74 -28.81
N PRO A 401 1.03 11.11 -27.66
CA PRO A 401 0.72 11.74 -26.38
C PRO A 401 1.60 12.99 -26.25
N LYS A 402 1.03 14.10 -25.76
CA LYS A 402 1.83 15.28 -25.41
C LYS A 402 2.88 14.86 -24.38
N LEU A 403 4.14 14.81 -24.80
CA LEU A 403 5.27 14.56 -23.92
C LEU A 403 5.33 15.71 -22.90
N VAL A 404 4.92 15.41 -21.66
CA VAL A 404 5.18 16.28 -20.52
C VAL A 404 6.56 15.90 -20.01
N TYR A 405 7.56 16.70 -20.35
CA TYR A 405 8.93 16.55 -19.87
C TYR A 405 9.05 16.90 -18.40
#